data_AF-A0A967HWL6-F1
#
_entry.id   AF-A0A967HWL6-F1
#
_cell.length_a   1.000
_cell.length_b   1.000
_cell.length_c   1.000
_cell.angle_alpha   90.00
_cell.angle_beta   90.00
_cell.angle_gamma   90.00
#
_symmetry.space_group_name_H-M   'P 1'
#
loop_
_entity.id
_entity.type
_entity.pdbx_description
1 polymer ?
#
loop_
_entity_poly.entity_id
_entity_poly.type
_entity_poly.pdbx_seq_one_letter_code
_entity_poly.pdbx_strand_id
1 'polypeptide(L)' 'ACYDLDKFREFVFESTLLARFEVDEDFVEEMRYDDEALLRFAFLWLRFSLFGEQTVKVKAEVAEAFKEKLDKQAAEKAS' A
#
# COMPACT_ATOMS: atom_id res chain seq x y z
N ALA A 1 17.28 -2.98 16.13
CA ALA A 1 15.92 -2.42 16.31
C ALA A 1 15.58 -1.25 15.35
N CYS A 2 16.44 -0.89 14.39
CA CYS A 2 16.17 -0.04 13.21
C CYS A 2 16.00 -0.91 11.94
N TYR A 3 15.92 -2.23 12.12
CA TYR A 3 16.42 -3.24 11.18
C TYR A 3 15.48 -4.44 11.08
N ASP A 4 14.18 -4.24 11.31
CA ASP A 4 13.23 -5.34 11.12
C ASP A 4 12.64 -5.28 9.71
N LEU A 5 13.55 -5.25 8.73
CA LEU A 5 13.18 -5.39 7.32
C LEU A 5 12.49 -6.74 7.10
N ASP A 6 12.84 -7.75 7.89
CA ASP A 6 12.15 -9.03 7.92
C ASP A 6 10.67 -8.88 8.29
N LYS A 7 10.33 -8.23 9.41
CA LYS A 7 8.92 -7.94 9.74
C LYS A 7 8.23 -7.05 8.74
N PHE A 8 8.93 -6.08 8.15
CA PHE A 8 8.33 -5.26 7.10
C PHE A 8 8.04 -6.11 5.86
N ARG A 9 8.94 -7.03 5.49
CA ARG A 9 8.74 -8.00 4.42
C ARG A 9 7.53 -8.87 4.71
N GLU A 10 7.45 -9.47 5.90
CA GLU A 10 6.27 -10.22 6.37
C GLU A 10 5.00 -9.37 6.24
N PHE A 11 5.01 -8.13 6.71
CA PHE A 11 3.86 -7.23 6.56
C PHE A 11 3.48 -6.99 5.09
N VAL A 12 4.44 -6.73 4.20
CA VAL A 12 4.19 -6.48 2.78
C VAL A 12 3.55 -7.70 2.11
N PHE A 13 4.02 -8.91 2.42
CA PHE A 13 3.60 -10.14 1.73
C PHE A 13 2.46 -10.91 2.41
N GLU A 14 2.32 -10.83 3.73
CA GLU A 14 1.29 -11.56 4.48
C GLU A 14 0.03 -10.72 4.72
N SER A 15 0.11 -9.40 4.52
CA SER A 15 -1.07 -8.54 4.55
C SER A 15 -1.67 -8.36 3.15
N THR A 16 -2.83 -7.72 3.10
CA THR A 16 -3.47 -7.32 1.84
C THR A 16 -2.86 -6.04 1.25
N LEU A 17 -1.65 -5.63 1.63
CA LEU A 17 -1.03 -4.38 1.17
C LEU A 17 -0.85 -4.38 -0.35
N LEU A 18 -0.13 -5.37 -0.89
CA LEU A 18 0.12 -5.49 -2.33
C LEU A 18 -1.17 -5.71 -3.14
N ALA A 19 -2.22 -6.26 -2.51
CA ALA A 19 -3.52 -6.41 -3.16
C ALA A 19 -4.19 -5.05 -3.49
N ARG A 20 -3.80 -3.97 -2.80
CA ARG A 20 -4.41 -2.63 -2.95
C ARG A 20 -3.70 -1.73 -3.96
N PHE A 21 -2.46 -2.04 -4.30
CA PHE A 21 -1.63 -1.22 -5.16
C PHE A 21 -1.34 -1.94 -6.48
N GLU A 22 -1.24 -1.17 -7.55
CA GLU A 22 -0.63 -1.62 -8.80
C GLU A 22 0.89 -1.59 -8.62
N VAL A 23 1.47 -2.76 -8.40
CA VAL A 23 2.92 -2.97 -8.28
C VAL A 23 3.30 -4.02 -9.32
N ASP A 24 4.36 -3.75 -10.05
CA ASP A 24 4.89 -4.65 -11.07
C ASP A 24 5.29 -6.01 -10.46
N GLU A 25 4.94 -7.11 -11.13
CA GLU A 25 5.15 -8.47 -10.60
C GLU A 25 6.63 -8.81 -10.42
N ASP A 26 7.49 -8.37 -11.35
CA ASP A 26 8.94 -8.59 -11.24
C ASP A 26 9.50 -7.82 -10.04
N PHE A 27 9.01 -6.59 -9.82
CA PHE A 27 9.38 -5.80 -8.63
C PHE A 27 8.87 -6.43 -7.33
N VAL A 28 7.68 -7.05 -7.34
CA VAL A 28 7.15 -7.80 -6.19
C VAL A 28 8.02 -8.99 -5.83
N GLU A 29 8.49 -9.73 -6.83
CA GLU A 29 9.38 -10.86 -6.60
C GLU A 29 10.79 -10.42 -6.17
N GLU A 30 11.33 -9.32 -6.71
CA GLU A 30 12.58 -8.70 -6.26
C GLU A 30 12.52 -8.34 -4.77
N MET A 31 11.40 -7.72 -4.34
CA MET A 31 11.13 -7.38 -2.94
C MET A 31 11.03 -8.58 -2.00
N ARG A 32 11.07 -9.84 -2.45
CA ARG A 32 11.14 -11.01 -1.55
C ARG A 32 12.54 -11.32 -1.06
N TYR A 33 13.55 -10.97 -1.86
CA TYR A 33 14.94 -11.40 -1.62
C TYR A 33 15.94 -10.25 -1.57
N ASP A 34 15.55 -9.06 -2.01
CA ASP A 34 16.39 -7.86 -2.00
C ASP A 34 15.87 -6.86 -0.96
N ASP A 35 16.73 -6.48 -0.01
CA ASP A 35 16.45 -5.47 1.03
C ASP A 35 16.38 -4.05 0.45
N GLU A 36 17.19 -3.74 -0.56
CA GLU A 36 17.20 -2.42 -1.21
C GLU A 36 15.92 -2.22 -2.02
N ALA A 37 15.46 -3.24 -2.74
CA ALA A 37 14.18 -3.22 -3.42
C ALA A 37 13.01 -3.03 -2.44
N LEU A 38 13.02 -3.77 -1.33
CA LEU A 38 12.03 -3.65 -0.27
C LEU A 38 12.02 -2.25 0.36
N LEU A 39 13.21 -1.68 0.62
CA LEU A 39 13.35 -0.32 1.14
C LEU A 39 12.85 0.74 0.17
N ARG A 40 13.15 0.60 -1.13
CA ARG A 40 12.62 1.50 -2.17
C ARG A 40 11.10 1.52 -2.15
N PHE A 41 10.46 0.36 -2.05
CA PHE A 41 9.02 0.28 -1.89
C PHE A 41 8.54 0.90 -0.57
N ALA A 42 9.24 0.65 0.55
CA ALA A 42 8.91 1.24 1.84
C ALA A 42 8.85 2.77 1.76
N PHE A 43 9.83 3.41 1.10
CA PHE A 43 9.83 4.87 0.91
C PHE A 43 8.66 5.35 0.05
N LEU A 44 8.35 4.65 -1.05
CA LEU A 44 7.18 5.00 -1.89
C LEU A 44 5.88 4.86 -1.11
N TRP A 45 5.71 3.77 -0.37
CA TRP A 45 4.52 3.52 0.44
C TRP A 45 4.37 4.51 1.58
N LEU A 46 5.45 4.85 2.29
CA LEU A 46 5.42 5.85 3.38
C LEU A 46 5.06 7.25 2.85
N ARG A 47 5.60 7.65 1.69
CA ARG A 47 5.24 8.93 1.06
C ARG A 47 3.75 9.03 0.76
N PHE A 48 3.18 7.95 0.22
CA PHE A 48 1.73 7.85 0.01
C PHE A 48 0.95 7.87 1.32
N SER A 49 1.32 7.01 2.28
CA SER A 49 0.53 6.79 3.49
C SER A 49 0.59 7.96 4.48
N LEU A 50 1.71 8.67 4.56
CA LEU A 50 1.92 9.75 5.53
C LEU A 50 1.66 11.13 4.95
N PHE A 51 2.00 11.35 3.68
CA PHE A 51 1.92 12.67 3.04
C PHE A 51 0.86 12.75 1.94
N GLY A 52 0.17 11.65 1.62
CA GLY A 52 -0.85 11.63 0.57
C GLY A 52 -0.28 11.79 -0.85
N GLU A 53 1.02 11.57 -1.03
CA GLU A 53 1.66 11.70 -2.32
C GLU A 53 1.29 10.53 -3.24
N GLN A 54 1.09 10.80 -4.53
CA GLN A 54 0.76 9.77 -5.53
C GLN A 54 2.00 8.99 -5.98
N THR A 55 2.71 8.37 -5.03
CA THR A 55 3.95 7.60 -5.26
C THR A 55 3.70 6.11 -5.55
N VAL A 56 2.53 5.60 -5.19
CA VAL A 56 2.05 4.26 -5.56
C VAL A 56 0.63 4.39 -6.09
N LYS A 57 0.32 3.64 -7.16
CA LYS A 57 -1.01 3.67 -7.77
C LYS A 57 -1.92 2.69 -7.06
N VAL A 58 -3.09 3.17 -6.61
CA VAL A 58 -4.13 2.32 -6.00
C VAL A 58 -4.91 1.64 -7.11
N LYS A 59 -5.22 0.34 -6.94
CA LYS A 59 -6.06 -0.39 -7.89
C LYS A 59 -7.46 0.23 -7.96
N ALA A 60 -8.03 0.28 -9.16
CA ALA A 60 -9.31 0.93 -9.41
C ALA A 60 -10.43 0.38 -8.51
N GLU A 61 -10.48 -0.94 -8.31
CA GLU A 61 -11.53 -1.58 -7.50
C GLU A 61 -11.46 -1.12 -6.03
N VAL A 62 -10.25 -0.91 -5.51
CA VAL A 62 -10.03 -0.44 -4.14
C VAL A 62 -10.41 1.03 -4.02
N ALA A 63 -10.04 1.86 -5.00
CA ALA A 63 -10.40 3.27 -5.03
C ALA A 63 -11.92 3.48 -5.07
N GLU A 64 -12.63 2.73 -5.92
CA GLU A 64 -14.09 2.78 -5.99
C GLU A 64 -14.74 2.31 -4.69
N ALA A 65 -14.25 1.23 -4.07
CA ALA A 65 -14.77 0.76 -2.79
C ALA A 65 -14.57 1.78 -1.64
N PHE A 66 -13.47 2.54 -1.65
CA PHE A 66 -13.27 3.65 -0.70
C PHE A 66 -14.24 4.80 -0.96
N LYS A 67 -14.46 5.16 -2.22
CA LYS A 67 -15.41 6.20 -2.61
C LYS A 67 -16.85 5.85 -2.21
N GLU A 68 -17.30 4.63 -2.49
CA GLU A 68 -18.62 4.15 -2.07
C GLU A 68 -18.81 4.20 -0.54
N LYS A 69 -17.77 3.83 0.24
CA LYS A 69 -17.80 3.92 1.70
C LYS A 69 -17.90 5.37 2.18
N LEU A 70 -17.13 6.28 1.57
CA LEU A 70 -17.18 7.70 1.89
C LEU A 70 -18.56 8.31 1.61
N ASP A 71 -19.14 7.97 0.45
CA ASP A 71 -20.47 8.46 0.05
C ASP A 71 -21.56 7.95 1.01
N LYS A 72 -21.51 6.67 1.42
CA LYS A 72 -22.43 6.12 2.43
C LYS A 72 -22.30 6.81 3.79
N GLN A 73 -21.07 7.02 4.28
CA GLN A 73 -20.82 7.69 5.55
C GLN A 73 -21.26 9.16 5.54
N ALA A 74 -21.11 9.85 4.40
CA ALA A 74 -21.61 11.21 4.23
C ALA A 74 -23.14 11.27 4.25
N ALA A 75 -23.81 10.31 3.60
CA ALA A 75 -25.27 10.21 3.59
C ALA A 75 -25.85 9.88 4.98
N GLU A 76 -25.22 8.98 5.75
CA GLU A 76 -25.64 8.63 7.11
C GLU A 76 -25.47 9.78 8.10
N LYS A 77 -24.39 10.58 7.98
CA LYS A 77 -24.16 11.75 8.86
C LYS A 77 -25.05 12.96 8.53
N ALA A 78 -25.65 12.98 7.34
CA ALA A 78 -26.54 14.05 6.90
C ALA A 78 -28.03 13.77 7.22
N SER A 79 -28.34 12.59 7.77
CA SER A 79 -29.66 12.21 8.30
C SER A 79 -29.71 12.32 9.81
#